data_AF-A0A2D6N2J5-F1
#
_entry.id   AF-A0A2D6N2J5-F1
#
_cell.length_a   1.000
_cell.length_b   1.000
_cell.length_c   1.000
_cell.angle_alpha   90.00
_cell.angle_beta   90.00
_cell.angle_gamma   90.00
#
_symmetry.space_group_name_H-M   'P 1'
#
loop_
_entity.id
_entity.type
_entity.pdbx_description
1 polymer ?
#
loop_
_entity_poly.entity_id
_entity_poly.type
_entity_poly.pdbx_seq_one_letter_code
_entity_poly.pdbx_strand_id
1 'polypeptide(L)'
;MEPEVLVSCACETGEGPLWHHAEQRVYWVDVPVVGSAGRIHRFDPATGQHEIVVEGIGITNGLGFSPDREQLYYTDTTQRAIYVFDYDEATGALANQRVAVRTPTSPDEGLPDGMTGVWSRNRMPAP
;
A
#
# COMPACT_ATOMS: atom_id res chain seq x y z
N MET A 1 -17.81 9.83 -21.78
CA MET A 1 -17.09 9.83 -20.49
C MET A 1 -15.64 10.12 -20.85
N GLU A 2 -15.09 11.21 -20.33
CA GLU A 2 -13.69 11.59 -20.56
C GLU A 2 -12.88 11.31 -19.30
N PRO A 3 -11.61 10.88 -19.43
CA PRO A 3 -10.75 10.69 -18.28
C PRO A 3 -10.48 12.02 -17.59
N GLU A 4 -10.55 12.04 -16.26
CA GLU A 4 -10.21 13.18 -15.41
C GLU A 4 -8.95 12.88 -14.60
N VAL A 5 -8.06 13.87 -14.50
CA VAL A 5 -6.86 13.78 -13.64
C VAL A 5 -7.24 14.27 -12.24
N LEU A 6 -7.41 13.34 -11.31
CA LEU A 6 -7.75 13.66 -9.91
C LEU A 6 -6.55 14.18 -9.11
N VAL A 7 -5.36 13.62 -9.36
CA VAL A 7 -4.12 13.99 -8.68
C VAL A 7 -3.00 14.09 -9.71
N SER A 8 -2.38 15.26 -9.81
CA SER A 8 -1.16 15.48 -10.61
C SER A 8 0.07 15.39 -9.69
N CYS A 9 0.36 14.18 -9.21
CA CYS A 9 1.56 13.93 -8.42
C CYS A 9 2.67 13.37 -9.30
N ALA A 10 3.90 13.86 -9.10
CA ALA A 10 5.08 13.40 -9.81
C ALA A 10 5.57 12.06 -9.24
N CYS A 11 4.75 11.02 -9.34
CA CYS A 11 5.20 9.66 -9.06
C CYS A 11 6.32 9.32 -10.06
N GLU A 12 7.35 8.64 -9.58
CA GLU A 12 8.34 8.00 -10.44
C GLU A 12 7.70 6.83 -11.17
N THR A 13 6.98 5.98 -10.43
CA THR A 13 6.20 4.86 -10.98
C THR A 13 5.04 4.56 -10.03
N GLY A 14 3.86 5.11 -10.33
CA GLY A 14 2.65 4.90 -9.54
C GLY A 14 2.01 3.54 -9.81
N GLU A 15 1.83 2.72 -8.78
CA GLU A 15 1.30 1.36 -8.88
C GLU A 15 0.31 1.01 -7.76
N GLY A 16 -0.35 -0.14 -7.92
CA GLY A 16 -1.21 -0.73 -6.90
C GLY A 16 -2.33 0.19 -6.39
N PRO A 17 -3.12 0.86 -7.25
CA PRO A 17 -4.24 1.67 -6.79
C PRO A 17 -5.25 0.79 -6.05
N LEU A 18 -5.59 1.18 -4.83
CA LEU A 18 -6.51 0.49 -3.93
C LEU A 18 -7.57 1.47 -3.42
N TRP A 19 -8.84 1.11 -3.59
CA TRP A 19 -9.95 1.84 -2.99
C TRP A 19 -10.23 1.35 -1.57
N HIS A 20 -10.09 2.22 -0.58
CA HIS A 20 -10.49 1.95 0.80
C HIS A 20 -11.98 2.31 0.98
N HIS A 21 -12.86 1.31 0.95
CA HIS A 21 -14.30 1.52 0.92
C HIS A 21 -14.87 2.20 2.18
N ALA A 22 -14.27 2.03 3.36
CA ALA A 22 -14.82 2.68 4.56
C ALA A 22 -14.46 4.17 4.63
N GLU A 23 -13.21 4.50 4.31
CA GLU A 23 -12.75 5.90 4.28
C GLU A 23 -13.17 6.65 3.01
N GLN A 24 -13.58 5.93 1.96
CA GLN A 24 -13.82 6.48 0.62
C GLN A 24 -12.57 7.19 0.06
N ARG A 25 -11.40 6.54 0.19
CA ARG A 25 -10.11 7.08 -0.25
C ARG A 25 -9.37 6.13 -1.18
N VAL A 26 -8.56 6.68 -2.07
CA VAL A 26 -7.63 5.92 -2.91
C VAL A 26 -6.26 5.90 -2.25
N TYR A 27 -5.65 4.73 -2.18
CA TYR A 27 -4.26 4.54 -1.80
C TYR A 27 -3.48 4.00 -3.00
N TRP A 28 -2.22 4.37 -3.15
CA TRP A 28 -1.32 3.77 -4.16
C TRP A 28 0.13 3.89 -3.71
N VAL A 29 1.00 3.09 -4.29
CA VAL A 29 2.44 3.14 -4.05
C VAL A 29 3.14 3.93 -5.15
N ASP A 30 4.23 4.60 -4.81
CA ASP A 30 5.17 5.21 -5.74
C ASP A 30 6.51 4.47 -5.61
N VAL A 31 6.86 3.72 -6.65
CA VAL A 31 8.08 2.89 -6.68
C VAL A 31 9.28 3.78 -7.01
N PRO A 32 10.35 3.77 -6.20
CA PRO A 32 11.48 4.64 -6.41
C PRO A 32 12.32 4.22 -7.62
N VAL A 33 12.96 5.22 -8.23
CA VAL A 33 14.12 5.03 -9.11
C VAL A 33 15.41 5.09 -8.31
N VAL A 34 16.54 4.69 -8.92
CA VAL A 34 17.85 4.73 -8.27
C VAL A 34 18.15 6.14 -7.76
N GLY A 35 18.32 6.27 -6.43
CA GLY A 35 18.61 7.55 -5.77
C GLY A 35 17.38 8.30 -5.25
N SER A 36 16.18 7.75 -5.36
CA SER A 36 14.96 8.28 -4.72
C SER A 36 14.41 7.33 -3.65
N ALA A 37 13.36 7.77 -2.95
CA ALA A 37 12.67 7.01 -1.92
C ALA A 37 11.23 6.74 -2.36
N GLY A 38 10.77 5.51 -2.11
CA GLY A 38 9.40 5.10 -2.38
C GLY A 38 8.42 5.73 -1.39
N ARG A 39 7.15 5.75 -1.77
CA ARG A 39 6.08 6.38 -0.99
C ARG A 39 4.78 5.58 -1.04
N ILE A 40 3.92 5.80 -0.05
CA ILE A 40 2.50 5.45 -0.12
C ILE A 40 1.71 6.74 -0.10
N HIS A 41 0.85 6.91 -1.09
CA HIS A 41 -0.03 8.05 -1.24
C HIS A 41 -1.45 7.73 -0.80
N ARG A 42 -2.17 8.77 -0.39
CA ARG A 42 -3.60 8.75 -0.08
C ARG A 42 -4.30 9.94 -0.72
N PHE A 43 -5.46 9.71 -1.33
CA PHE A 43 -6.31 10.75 -1.89
C PHE A 43 -7.75 10.60 -1.43
N ASP A 44 -8.35 11.72 -1.00
CA ASP A 44 -9.77 11.85 -0.67
C ASP A 44 -10.50 12.59 -1.80
N PRO A 45 -11.33 11.90 -2.62
CA PRO A 45 -12.07 12.53 -3.69
C PRO A 45 -13.14 13.53 -3.23
N ALA A 46 -13.65 13.40 -2.01
CA ALA A 46 -14.69 14.29 -1.50
C ALA A 46 -14.12 15.68 -1.15
N THR A 47 -12.88 15.73 -0.68
CA THR A 47 -12.20 16.97 -0.27
C THR A 47 -11.14 17.44 -1.26
N GLY A 48 -10.71 16.57 -2.17
CA GLY A 48 -9.56 16.81 -3.06
C GLY A 48 -8.21 16.74 -2.34
N GLN A 49 -8.16 16.31 -1.08
CA GLN A 49 -6.90 16.24 -0.33
C GLN A 49 -6.05 15.06 -0.81
N HIS A 50 -4.79 15.35 -1.12
CA HIS A 50 -3.74 14.39 -1.45
C HIS A 50 -2.61 14.52 -0.45
N GLU A 51 -2.14 13.39 0.06
CA GLU A 51 -1.01 13.33 1.00
C GLU A 51 -0.14 12.10 0.77
N ILE A 52 1.08 12.17 1.30
CA ILE A 52 1.98 11.04 1.43
C ILE A 52 1.86 10.53 2.86
N VAL A 53 1.44 9.28 3.04
CA VAL A 53 1.22 8.67 4.37
C VAL A 53 2.38 7.81 4.84
N VAL A 54 3.27 7.40 3.92
CA VAL A 54 4.53 6.71 4.22
C VAL A 54 5.61 7.21 3.25
N GLU A 55 6.81 7.50 3.76
CA GLU A 55 7.99 7.88 2.99
C GLU A 55 9.19 7.00 3.35
N GLY A 56 10.21 6.97 2.49
CA GLY A 56 11.48 6.31 2.81
C GLY A 56 11.45 4.79 2.65
N ILE A 57 10.49 4.25 1.89
CA ILE A 57 10.38 2.81 1.63
C ILE A 57 11.12 2.43 0.34
N GLY A 58 11.45 1.15 0.20
CA GLY A 58 12.18 0.63 -0.96
C GLY A 58 11.27 0.38 -2.17
N ILE A 59 11.60 -0.65 -2.94
CA ILE A 59 10.81 -1.05 -4.11
C ILE A 59 9.52 -1.69 -3.62
N THR A 60 8.44 -0.91 -3.69
CA THR A 60 7.16 -1.24 -3.07
C THR A 60 6.16 -1.66 -4.13
N ASN A 61 5.84 -2.96 -4.23
CA ASN A 61 5.02 -3.47 -5.34
C ASN A 61 3.52 -3.63 -5.02
N GLY A 62 3.08 -3.10 -3.87
CA GLY A 62 1.66 -3.04 -3.54
C GLY A 62 1.40 -2.83 -2.06
N LEU A 63 0.13 -2.50 -1.77
CA LEU A 63 -0.40 -2.32 -0.41
C LEU A 63 -1.76 -3.02 -0.26
N GLY A 64 -2.14 -3.35 0.97
CA GLY A 64 -3.42 -3.98 1.27
C GLY A 64 -3.78 -3.85 2.75
N PHE A 65 -5.07 -3.81 3.04
CA PHE A 65 -5.56 -3.76 4.42
C PHE A 65 -5.97 -5.15 4.91
N SER A 66 -5.91 -5.39 6.22
CA SER A 66 -6.53 -6.57 6.83
C SER A 66 -8.06 -6.55 6.68
N PRO A 67 -8.75 -7.71 6.74
CA PRO A 67 -10.22 -7.77 6.60
C PRO A 67 -10.99 -6.96 7.66
N ASP A 68 -10.44 -6.90 8.87
CA ASP A 68 -10.96 -6.10 10.00
C ASP A 68 -10.53 -4.62 9.94
N ARG A 69 -9.62 -4.26 9.03
CA ARG A 69 -9.09 -2.91 8.81
C ARG A 69 -8.42 -2.32 10.05
N GLU A 70 -7.74 -3.16 10.79
CA GLU A 70 -6.85 -2.72 11.88
C GLU A 70 -5.38 -2.65 11.42
N GLN A 71 -5.07 -3.12 10.22
CA GLN A 71 -3.70 -3.21 9.72
C GLN A 71 -3.58 -2.83 8.25
N LEU A 72 -2.49 -2.15 7.90
CA LEU A 72 -2.04 -1.90 6.53
C LEU A 72 -0.75 -2.66 6.28
N TYR A 73 -0.74 -3.47 5.22
CA TYR A 73 0.41 -4.22 4.74
C TYR A 73 0.98 -3.58 3.48
N TYR A 74 2.29 -3.68 3.29
CA TYR A 74 2.95 -3.37 2.03
C TYR A 74 4.14 -4.28 1.79
N THR A 75 4.47 -4.55 0.53
CA THR A 75 5.63 -5.37 0.14
C THR A 75 6.84 -4.49 -0.13
N ASP A 76 8.03 -4.92 0.27
CA ASP A 76 9.29 -4.29 -0.12
C ASP A 76 10.25 -5.36 -0.68
N THR A 77 10.49 -5.28 -1.98
CA THR A 77 11.34 -6.22 -2.72
C THR A 77 12.80 -6.13 -2.30
N THR A 78 13.30 -4.92 -2.07
CA THR A 78 14.71 -4.71 -1.67
C THR A 78 14.99 -5.27 -0.29
N GLN A 79 14.02 -5.15 0.61
CA GLN A 79 14.10 -5.65 1.97
C GLN A 79 13.71 -7.13 2.10
N ARG A 80 13.22 -7.75 1.02
CA ARG A 80 12.70 -9.13 1.02
C ARG A 80 11.71 -9.33 2.17
N ALA A 81 10.77 -8.40 2.32
CA ALA A 81 9.87 -8.35 3.46
C ALA A 81 8.48 -7.82 3.10
N ILE A 82 7.48 -8.30 3.85
CA ILE A 82 6.17 -7.68 3.95
C ILE A 82 6.13 -6.96 5.29
N TYR A 83 5.88 -5.67 5.25
CA TYR A 83 5.72 -4.83 6.43
C TYR A 83 4.25 -4.68 6.78
N VAL A 84 3.99 -4.36 8.04
CA VAL A 84 2.65 -4.05 8.55
C VAL A 84 2.72 -2.83 9.46
N PHE A 85 1.72 -1.97 9.35
CA PHE A 85 1.37 -0.92 10.30
C PHE A 85 0.11 -1.31 11.06
N ASP A 86 0.00 -0.86 12.30
CA ASP A 86 -1.31 -0.70 12.92
C ASP A 86 -2.00 0.49 12.22
N TYR A 87 -3.27 0.31 11.89
CA TYR A 87 -4.06 1.27 11.14
C TYR A 87 -5.35 1.60 11.90
N ASP A 88 -5.59 2.90 12.08
CA ASP A 88 -6.80 3.43 12.70
C ASP A 88 -7.77 3.89 11.60
N GLU A 89 -8.83 3.11 11.36
CA GLU A 89 -9.85 3.41 10.35
C GLU A 89 -10.58 4.75 10.59
N ALA A 90 -10.66 5.22 11.85
CA ALA A 90 -11.39 6.45 12.17
C ALA A 90 -10.58 7.71 11.81
N THR A 91 -9.26 7.64 11.92
CA THR A 91 -8.37 8.79 11.67
C THR A 91 -7.55 8.65 10.40
N GLY A 92 -7.40 7.43 9.91
CA GLY A 92 -6.46 7.04 8.87
C GLY A 92 -5.01 7.03 9.32
N ALA A 93 -4.73 7.02 10.63
CA ALA A 93 -3.37 7.03 11.14
C ALA A 93 -2.67 5.67 10.95
N LEU A 94 -1.36 5.72 10.68
CA LEU A 94 -0.49 4.56 10.59
C LEU A 94 0.56 4.62 11.71
N ALA A 95 0.74 3.51 12.42
CA ALA A 95 1.67 3.43 13.54
C ALA A 95 2.35 2.05 13.62
N ASN A 96 3.39 1.95 14.47
CA ASN A 96 4.02 0.68 14.87
C ASN A 96 4.45 -0.21 13.69
N GLN A 97 5.12 0.38 12.71
CA GLN A 97 5.68 -0.36 11.58
C GLN A 97 6.55 -1.52 12.06
N ARG A 98 6.30 -2.71 11.52
CA ARG A 98 7.09 -3.90 11.80
C ARG A 98 7.09 -4.85 10.61
N VAL A 99 8.01 -5.81 10.62
CA VAL A 99 8.05 -6.88 9.63
C VAL A 99 6.99 -7.92 10.00
N ALA A 100 6.05 -8.17 9.09
CA ALA A 100 5.07 -9.26 9.21
C ALA A 100 5.64 -10.58 8.69
N VAL A 101 6.29 -10.54 7.52
CA VAL A 101 6.86 -11.71 6.85
C VAL A 101 8.22 -11.34 6.26
N ARG A 102 9.20 -12.25 6.37
CA ARG A 102 10.45 -12.18 5.59
C ARG A 102 10.40 -13.25 4.52
N THR A 103 10.70 -12.88 3.28
CA THR A 103 10.87 -13.85 2.19
C THR A 103 12.30 -14.41 2.24
N PRO A 104 12.52 -15.68 1.86
CA PRO A 104 13.86 -16.26 1.87
C PRO A 104 14.83 -15.51 0.95
N THR A 105 16.13 -15.68 1.20
CA THR A 105 17.22 -14.95 0.51
C THR A 105 17.95 -15.79 -0.53
N SER A 106 17.53 -17.03 -0.78
CA SER A 106 18.16 -17.91 -1.76
C SER A 106 18.11 -17.27 -3.16
N PRO A 107 19.18 -17.34 -3.96
CA PRO A 107 19.20 -16.77 -5.31
C PRO A 107 18.23 -17.46 -6.27
N ASP A 108 17.85 -18.71 -5.99
CA ASP A 108 16.89 -19.48 -6.82
C ASP A 108 15.43 -19.20 -6.46
N GLU A 109 15.17 -18.35 -5.45
CA GLU A 109 13.83 -18.00 -5.01
C GLU A 109 13.40 -16.61 -5.49
N GLY A 110 12.13 -16.52 -5.86
CA GLY A 110 11.51 -15.28 -6.33
C GLY A 110 11.55 -14.16 -5.29
N LEU A 111 11.48 -12.93 -5.78
CA LEU A 111 11.33 -11.75 -4.95
C LEU A 111 9.84 -11.50 -4.67
N PRO A 112 9.48 -10.92 -3.50
CA PRO A 112 8.10 -10.47 -3.30
C PRO A 112 7.80 -9.39 -4.33
N ASP A 113 6.87 -9.68 -5.22
CA ASP A 113 6.43 -8.81 -6.31
C ASP A 113 4.92 -8.84 -6.39
N GLY A 114 4.34 -7.67 -6.62
CA GLY A 114 2.92 -7.41 -6.52
C GLY A 114 2.34 -7.59 -5.10
N MET A 115 1.18 -7.00 -4.87
CA MET A 115 0.26 -7.47 -3.85
C MET A 115 -1.16 -7.25 -4.35
N THR A 116 -1.97 -8.32 -4.39
CA THR A 116 -3.38 -8.24 -4.76
C THR A 116 -4.23 -8.29 -3.50
N GLY A 117 -4.62 -7.12 -2.99
CA GLY A 117 -5.66 -7.00 -1.97
C GLY A 117 -7.03 -6.79 -2.63
N VAL A 118 -7.79 -7.86 -2.86
CA VAL A 118 -9.22 -7.75 -3.21
C VAL A 118 -10.01 -8.21 -1.99
N TRP A 119 -10.72 -7.29 -1.33
CA TRP A 119 -11.69 -7.66 -0.29
C TRP A 119 -13.10 -7.33 -0.73
N SER A 120 -13.84 -8.36 -1.12
CA SER A 120 -15.29 -8.37 -0.99
C SER A 120 -15.64 -8.95 0.39
N ARG A 121 -16.66 -8.39 1.06
CA ARG A 121 -17.19 -8.94 2.32
C ARG A 121 -17.78 -10.33 2.06
N ASN A 122 -16.97 -11.37 2.07
CA ASN A 122 -17.44 -12.73 2.33
C ASN A 122 -16.41 -13.42 3.23
N ARG A 123 -16.79 -13.53 4.50
CA ARG A 123 -16.11 -14.31 5.52
C ARG A 123 -15.94 -15.73 4.98
N MET A 124 -14.73 -16.18 4.70
CA MET A 124 -14.48 -17.62 4.59
C MET A 124 -14.72 -18.21 5.99
N PRO A 125 -15.55 -19.26 6.14
CA PRO A 125 -15.64 -19.95 7.42
C PRO A 125 -14.27 -20.57 7.71
N ALA A 126 -13.83 -20.46 8.96
CA ALA A 126 -12.66 -21.17 9.45
C ALA A 126 -12.88 -22.70 9.33
N PRO A 127 -11.81 -23.49 9.14
CA PRO A 127 -11.89 -24.95 9.00
C PRO A 127 -12.50 -25.65 10.23
#